data_AF-T1AYA4-F1
#
_entry.id   AF-T1AYA4-F1
#
_cell.length_a   1.000
_cell.length_b   1.000
_cell.length_c   1.000
_cell.angle_alpha   90.00
_cell.angle_beta   90.00
_cell.angle_gamma   90.00
#
_symmetry.space_group_name_H-M   'P 1'
#
loop_
_entity.id
_entity.type
_entity.pdbx_description
1 polymer ?
#
loop_
_entity_poly.entity_id
_entity_poly.type
_entity_poly.pdbx_seq_one_letter_code
_entity_poly.pdbx_strand_id
1 'polypeptide(L)' 'MWFRAVDKLPDDESLHRRLMSYLSDYFLLDTATLPHGLPSYSGSLVMASIDHAMWFHRPLRVDDWLLYAVESPSA' A
#
# COMPACT_ATOMS: atom_id res chain seq x y z
N MET A 1 6.23 -5.96 2.01
CA MET A 1 5.35 -6.79 2.87
C MET A 1 4.52 -7.72 2.00
N TRP A 2 4.22 -8.92 2.49
CA TRP A 2 3.26 -9.81 1.82
C TRP A 2 1.85 -9.56 2.38
N PHE A 3 0.88 -9.43 1.49
CA PHE A 3 -0.52 -9.28 1.90
C PHE A 3 -1.45 -10.08 0.97
N ARG A 4 -2.65 -10.35 1.50
CA ARG A 4 -3.75 -11.02 0.82
C ARG A 4 -5.04 -10.78 1.59
N ALA A 5 -6.17 -10.66 0.91
CA ALA A 5 -7.47 -10.71 1.56
C ALA A 5 -7.65 -12.08 2.26
N VAL A 6 -8.23 -12.07 3.46
CA VAL A 6 -8.41 -13.30 4.26
C VAL A 6 -9.38 -14.25 3.56
N ASP A 7 -10.50 -13.70 3.09
CA ASP A 7 -11.56 -14.45 2.43
C ASP A 7 -11.42 -14.42 0.90
N LYS A 8 -12.00 -15.45 0.27
CA LYS A 8 -12.17 -15.49 -1.18
C LYS A 8 -13.13 -14.39 -1.63
N LEU A 9 -12.76 -13.69 -2.68
CA LEU A 9 -13.56 -12.63 -3.27
C LEU A 9 -14.24 -13.09 -4.57
N PRO A 10 -15.35 -12.43 -4.96
CA PRO A 10 -15.98 -12.64 -6.27
C PRO A 10 -15.00 -12.43 -7.42
N ASP A 11 -15.20 -13.14 -8.53
CA ASP A 11 -14.40 -13.00 -9.76
C ASP A 11 -14.79 -11.72 -10.53
N ASP A 12 -14.65 -10.56 -9.88
CA ASP A 12 -14.90 -9.22 -10.42
C ASP A 12 -13.60 -8.40 -10.42
N GLU A 13 -13.05 -8.18 -11.61
CA GLU A 13 -11.80 -7.42 -11.78
C GLU A 13 -11.90 -5.98 -11.24
N SER A 14 -13.07 -5.34 -11.37
CA SER A 14 -13.30 -3.98 -10.87
C SER A 14 -13.19 -3.92 -9.34
N LEU A 15 -13.73 -4.93 -8.65
CA LEU A 15 -13.62 -5.06 -7.20
C LEU A 15 -12.17 -5.23 -6.78
N HIS A 16 -11.43 -6.15 -7.42
CA HIS A 16 -10.02 -6.37 -7.09
C HIS A 16 -9.15 -5.13 -7.32
N ARG A 17 -9.38 -4.37 -8.40
CA ARG A 17 -8.66 -3.11 -8.66
C ARG A 17 -8.96 -2.05 -7.59
N ARG A 18 -10.23 -1.89 -7.18
CA ARG A 18 -10.62 -0.94 -6.10
C ARG A 18 -9.99 -1.31 -4.77
N LEU A 19 -10.01 -2.59 -4.41
CA LEU A 19 -9.38 -3.07 -3.18
C LEU A 19 -7.85 -2.90 -3.24
N MET A 20 -7.23 -3.13 -4.39
CA MET A 20 -5.80 -2.88 -4.56
C MET A 20 -5.46 -1.39 -4.40
N SER A 21 -6.30 -0.48 -4.92
CA SER A 21 -6.14 0.96 -4.70
C SER A 21 -6.36 1.39 -3.25
N TYR A 22 -7.20 0.68 -2.49
CA TYR A 22 -7.31 0.89 -1.05
C TYR A 22 -6.04 0.42 -0.33
N LEU A 23 -5.51 -0.75 -0.72
CA LEU A 23 -4.35 -1.37 -0.08
C LEU A 23 -3.02 -0.67 -0.42
N SER A 24 -2.92 0.01 -1.57
CA SER A 24 -1.68 0.68 -1.98
C SER A 24 -1.26 1.81 -1.03
N ASP A 25 -2.19 2.43 -0.30
CA ASP A 25 -1.85 3.53 0.61
C ASP A 25 -1.38 3.05 2.00
N TYR A 26 -1.46 1.74 2.27
CA TYR A 26 -0.95 1.17 3.52
C TYR A 26 0.58 1.15 3.55
N PHE A 27 1.18 1.71 4.60
CA PHE A 27 2.63 1.73 4.85
C PHE A 27 3.51 2.38 3.76
N LEU A 28 2.90 2.96 2.72
CA LEU A 28 3.63 3.59 1.63
C LEU A 28 4.43 4.79 2.16
N LEU A 29 3.74 5.76 2.78
CA LEU A 29 4.36 6.98 3.31
C LEU A 29 5.27 6.69 4.52
N ASP A 30 4.91 5.72 5.36
CA ASP A 30 5.71 5.30 6.52
C ASP A 30 7.13 4.84 6.13
N THR A 31 7.32 4.31 4.91
CA THR A 31 8.63 3.86 4.43
C THR A 31 9.66 4.99 4.41
N ALA A 32 9.22 6.24 4.19
CA ALA A 32 10.10 7.41 4.20
C ALA A 32 10.67 7.74 5.58
N THR A 33 10.03 7.30 6.67
CA THR A 33 10.48 7.63 8.04
C THR A 33 11.45 6.62 8.64
N LEU A 34 11.61 5.45 8.02
CA LEU A 34 12.47 4.37 8.51
C LEU A 34 13.92 4.82 8.76
N PRO A 35 14.59 5.58 7.87
CA PRO A 35 15.97 6.03 8.10
C PRO A 35 16.10 7.05 9.24
N HIS A 36 15.01 7.71 9.62
CA HIS A 36 14.99 8.78 10.62
C HIS A 36 14.66 8.28 12.02
N GLY A 37 14.29 7.01 12.19
CA GLY A 37 13.89 6.46 13.49
C GLY A 37 12.65 7.12 14.09
N LEU A 38 11.82 7.72 13.25
CA LEU A 38 10.60 8.43 13.62
C LEU A 38 9.37 7.64 13.13
N PRO A 39 8.89 6.64 13.90
CA PRO A 39 7.68 5.95 13.52
C PRO A 39 6.51 6.94 13.46
N SER A 40 5.67 6.83 12.44
CA SER A 40 4.53 7.75 12.22
C SER A 40 3.57 7.86 13.41
N TYR A 41 3.46 6.82 14.21
CA TYR A 41 2.61 6.77 15.40
C TYR A 41 3.28 7.32 16.67
N SER A 42 4.52 7.84 16.62
CA SER A 42 5.21 8.41 17.78
C SER A 42 4.55 9.68 18.34
N GLY A 43 3.70 10.34 17.55
CA GLY A 43 3.10 11.64 17.88
C GLY A 43 4.06 12.83 17.73
N SER A 44 5.33 12.60 17.40
CA SER A 44 6.32 13.67 17.17
C SER A 44 6.39 14.12 15.70
N LEU A 45 5.69 13.42 14.81
CA LEU A 45 5.64 13.69 13.38
C LEU A 45 4.19 13.67 12.92
N VAL A 46 3.76 14.70 12.20
CA VAL A 46 2.47 14.72 11.51
C VAL A 46 2.75 14.44 10.03
N MET A 47 2.13 13.40 9.50
CA MET A 47 2.25 13.02 8.10
C MET A 47 0.89 13.14 7.42
N ALA A 48 0.90 13.56 6.16
CA ALA A 48 -0.27 13.60 5.31
C ALA A 48 0.13 13.29 3.87
N SER A 49 -0.67 12.47 3.18
CA SER A 49 -0.52 12.26 1.74
C SER A 49 -0.88 13.53 0.99
N ILE A 50 -0.06 13.91 0.00
CA ILE A 50 -0.34 15.06 -0.89
C ILE A 50 -0.99 14.55 -2.18
N ASP A 51 -0.40 13.53 -2.79
CA ASP A 51 -0.89 12.83 -3.96
C ASP A 51 -0.70 11.31 -3.82
N HIS A 52 -1.32 10.57 -4.74
CA HIS A 52 -1.16 9.12 -4.85
C HIS A 52 -1.38 8.73 -6.31
N ALA A 53 -0.44 7.98 -6.90
CA ALA A 53 -0.50 7.55 -8.28
C ALA A 53 -0.24 6.06 -8.40
N MET A 54 -1.00 5.39 -9.28
CA MET A 54 -0.89 3.95 -9.51
C MET A 54 -1.06 3.63 -10.99
N TRP A 55 -0.43 2.53 -11.42
CA TRP A 55 -0.59 1.97 -12.75
C TRP A 55 -0.89 0.48 -12.66
N PHE A 56 -2.02 0.05 -13.22
CA PHE A 56 -2.38 -1.36 -13.31
C PHE A 56 -1.81 -1.98 -14.59
N HIS A 57 -0.70 -2.69 -14.46
CA HIS A 57 -0.03 -3.30 -15.61
C HIS A 57 -0.64 -4.64 -16.05
N ARG A 58 -1.28 -5.38 -15.15
CA ARG A 58 -1.85 -6.72 -15.39
C ARG A 58 -3.10 -6.94 -14.53
N PRO A 59 -4.00 -7.85 -14.91
CA PRO A 59 -5.05 -8.35 -14.02
C PRO A 59 -4.43 -8.94 -12.74
N LEU A 60 -5.12 -8.78 -11.61
CA LEU A 60 -4.66 -9.26 -10.31
C LEU A 60 -5.85 -9.67 -9.44
N ARG A 61 -5.55 -10.50 -8.44
CA ARG A 61 -6.48 -10.92 -7.40
C ARG A 61 -5.91 -10.55 -6.04
N VAL A 62 -6.58 -9.65 -5.31
CA VAL A 62 -6.13 -9.25 -3.97
C VAL A 62 -6.32 -10.35 -2.92
N ASP A 63 -7.09 -11.39 -3.22
CA ASP A 63 -7.23 -12.61 -2.41
C ASP A 63 -6.22 -13.71 -2.79
N ASP A 64 -5.26 -13.41 -3.67
CA ASP A 64 -3.98 -14.12 -3.85
C ASP A 64 -2.84 -13.38 -3.16
N TRP A 65 -1.74 -14.09 -2.86
CA TRP A 65 -0.59 -13.47 -2.22
C TRP A 65 0.08 -12.44 -3.14
N LEU A 66 0.16 -11.20 -2.67
CA LEU A 66 0.81 -10.09 -3.35
C LEU A 66 1.96 -9.56 -2.50
N LEU A 67 3.10 -9.29 -3.15
CA LEU A 67 4.23 -8.62 -2.53
C LEU A 67 4.11 -7.12 -2.78
N TYR A 68 4.01 -6.35 -1.69
CA TYR A 68 4.24 -4.91 -1.73
C TYR A 68 5.71 -4.59 -1.50
N ALA A 69 6.42 -4.17 -2.53
CA ALA A 69 7.79 -3.67 -2.42
C ALA A 69 7.75 -2.14 -2.51
N VAL A 70 8.26 -1.48 -1.48
CA VAL A 70 8.23 -0.02 -1.34
C VAL A 70 9.62 0.47 -0.98
N GLU A 71 10.00 1.60 -1.56
CA GLU A 71 11.23 2.34 -1.26
C GLU A 71 10.93 3.83 -1.14
N SER A 72 11.76 4.55 -0.39
CA SER A 72 11.77 6.01 -0.37
C SER A 72 13.10 6.49 -0.98
N PRO A 73 13.07 7.13 -2.16
CA PRO A 73 14.30 7.61 -2.80
C PRO A 73 14.84 8.91 -2.17
N SER A 74 14.00 9.65 -1.43
CA SER A 74 14.35 10.90 -0.76
C SER A 74 13.31 11.23 0.32
N ALA A 75 13.75 11.95 1.36
CA ALA A 75 12.92 12.61 2.36
C ALA A 75 13.49 14.00 2.65
#